data_AF-A0A9X8DW79-F1
#
_entry.id   AF-A0A9X8DW79-F1
#
_cell.length_a   1.000
_cell.length_b   1.000
_cell.length_c   1.000
_cell.angle_alpha   90.00
_cell.angle_beta   90.00
_cell.angle_gamma   90.00
#
_symmetry.space_group_name_H-M   'P 1'
#
loop_
_entity.id
_entity.type
_entity.pdbx_description
1 polymer ?
#
loop_
_entity_poly.entity_id
_entity_poly.type
_entity_poly.pdbx_seq_one_letter_code
_entity_poly.pdbx_strand_id
1 'polypeptide(L)'
;MAHLPIVETAKCPHAATAKTPSPIVDESIPCAYAAGSGSFTKDPSKLTTSATLGDYSAYLGSLHRNAYASYIRLPELEKTWGLWALRSATPMPFDPLPHVLTPVASASPEGPPAALYRLVPAMSSFEMSMRLALDFYEVNLASIDNASAPPSRSHRSYVQHQTRLDSLLRNIGSQLHMLRTIIDIDTDDNPNNVVDQYVLTTTSSQESLGQPKAWWWSHTHPSALTTPHSFMQRLQAQVQSQFADLPFGLGVFGCSSKSHHLPYDVAVAPAFLRQYATENEAAFDEDHFFAMVHQICEAWCCVMERQLDAAQDDIDSLSTTFHAGDTPRVLRRIARRYRFCGHVWEYMIDHVTMLTEMDMADYHSFRLQLHGASGGQSVRMRQLRRRIFHLLPLIPAAFQAYVTPVYPVTAFNPTEWTDLLHLLAHVRCSDAPETNDELVHNLQQVYANHDLAPSSVMGVIQAVQTLENAVRRFYFGHQYMAIMVLGGGNTGSDGLTVKMLERTWKDPRRYFGCEQAKTQLSDVMDALHLQRDRLAKGKLMQSLMGEAKARRATAKGLTQC
;
A
#
# COMPACT_ATOMS: atom_id res chain seq x y z
N MET A 1 -10.87 31.26 37.94
CA MET A 1 -12.02 30.35 38.16
C MET A 1 -13.28 31.08 37.73
N ALA A 2 -13.84 30.73 36.58
CA ALA A 2 -15.11 31.26 36.09
C ALA A 2 -16.02 30.06 35.79
N HIS A 3 -17.26 30.14 36.26
CA HIS A 3 -18.23 29.05 36.31
C HIS A 3 -18.70 28.62 34.91
N LEU A 4 -18.73 27.31 34.67
CA LEU A 4 -19.47 26.71 33.56
C LEU A 4 -20.99 26.77 33.84
N PRO A 5 -21.84 26.97 32.82
CA PRO A 5 -23.28 26.91 33.01
C PRO A 5 -23.75 25.47 33.20
N ILE A 6 -24.60 25.27 34.20
CA ILE A 6 -25.39 24.04 34.40
C ILE A 6 -26.51 24.06 33.36
N VAL A 7 -26.52 23.08 32.45
CA VAL A 7 -27.64 22.86 31.53
C VAL A 7 -28.58 21.84 32.16
N GLU A 8 -29.80 22.30 32.45
CA GLU A 8 -30.92 21.48 32.88
C GLU A 8 -31.24 20.39 31.85
N THR A 9 -31.69 19.24 32.37
CA THR A 9 -32.07 18.04 31.63
C THR A 9 -33.22 18.30 30.65
N ALA A 10 -32.90 18.72 29.43
CA ALA A 10 -33.82 18.64 28.30
C ALA A 10 -33.55 17.33 27.54
N LYS A 11 -34.50 16.39 27.62
CA LYS A 11 -34.53 15.20 26.77
C LYS A 11 -34.45 15.64 25.29
N CYS A 12 -33.49 15.09 24.55
CA CYS A 12 -33.39 15.28 23.11
C CYS A 12 -34.67 14.76 22.42
N PRO A 13 -35.42 15.59 21.66
CA PRO A 13 -36.64 15.17 20.97
C PRO A 13 -36.39 14.31 19.72
N HIS A 14 -35.14 13.90 19.46
CA HIS A 14 -34.76 13.01 18.35
C HIS A 14 -34.29 11.63 18.80
N ALA A 15 -34.81 11.12 19.92
CA ALA A 15 -34.74 9.69 20.23
C ALA A 15 -35.59 8.89 19.21
N ALA A 16 -35.07 8.75 18.00
CA ALA A 16 -35.58 7.81 17.02
C ALA A 16 -35.25 6.41 17.53
N THR A 17 -36.31 5.71 17.90
CA THR A 17 -36.40 4.26 18.07
C THR A 17 -35.39 3.53 17.17
N ALA A 18 -34.36 2.95 17.78
CA ALA A 18 -33.43 2.07 17.09
C ALA A 18 -34.19 0.83 16.59
N LYS A 19 -34.71 0.90 15.36
CA LYS A 19 -34.86 -0.31 14.55
C LYS A 19 -33.44 -0.76 14.25
N THR A 20 -33.10 -1.94 14.74
CA THR A 20 -31.94 -2.72 14.32
C THR A 20 -31.79 -2.60 12.80
N PRO A 21 -30.67 -2.08 12.28
CA PRO A 21 -30.45 -2.14 10.85
C PRO A 21 -30.28 -3.63 10.49
N SER A 22 -31.17 -4.12 9.63
CA SER A 22 -30.94 -5.32 8.82
C SER A 22 -29.52 -5.27 8.23
N PRO A 23 -28.86 -6.41 7.98
CA PRO A 23 -27.55 -6.43 7.36
C PRO A 23 -27.68 -5.79 5.97
N ILE A 24 -27.29 -4.52 5.86
CA ILE A 24 -27.17 -3.84 4.57
C ILE A 24 -26.00 -4.51 3.88
N VAL A 25 -26.33 -5.48 3.03
CA VAL A 25 -25.51 -5.82 1.88
C VAL A 25 -25.42 -4.53 1.08
N ASP A 26 -24.19 -4.05 0.96
CA ASP A 26 -23.80 -2.80 0.31
C ASP A 26 -24.06 -2.90 -1.21
N GLU A 27 -25.33 -2.77 -1.62
CA GLU A 27 -25.79 -2.91 -3.02
C GLU A 27 -25.85 -1.59 -3.81
N SER A 28 -25.53 -0.44 -3.22
CA SER A 28 -25.85 0.86 -3.85
C SER A 28 -24.77 1.49 -4.74
N ILE A 29 -23.65 0.80 -4.98
CA ILE A 29 -22.78 1.08 -6.14
C ILE A 29 -22.44 -0.28 -6.77
N PRO A 30 -22.88 -0.57 -8.00
CA PRO A 30 -22.46 -1.79 -8.68
C PRO A 30 -20.94 -1.82 -8.72
N CYS A 31 -20.34 -2.73 -7.96
CA CYS A 31 -18.94 -3.08 -8.12
C CYS A 31 -18.82 -3.58 -9.55
N ALA A 32 -17.96 -2.97 -10.37
CA ALA A 32 -17.73 -3.42 -11.74
C ALA A 32 -17.35 -4.94 -11.76
N TYR A 33 -16.69 -5.42 -10.71
CA TYR A 33 -16.35 -6.84 -10.49
C TYR A 33 -17.46 -7.73 -9.89
N ALA A 34 -18.60 -7.17 -9.48
CA ALA A 34 -19.74 -7.94 -8.95
C ALA A 34 -21.02 -7.76 -9.78
N ALA A 35 -21.09 -6.74 -10.64
CA ALA A 35 -22.22 -6.47 -11.53
C ALA A 35 -22.14 -7.28 -12.82
N GLY A 36 -21.99 -8.59 -12.67
CA GLY A 36 -22.49 -9.58 -13.62
C GLY A 36 -23.82 -10.14 -13.13
N SER A 37 -24.79 -9.28 -12.80
CA SER A 37 -26.15 -9.72 -12.47
C SER A 37 -26.93 -10.01 -13.75
N GLY A 38 -26.47 -11.04 -14.47
CA GLY A 38 -27.14 -11.64 -15.60
C GLY A 38 -26.82 -13.12 -15.58
N SER A 39 -27.76 -13.91 -15.03
CA SER A 39 -27.88 -15.37 -15.11
C SER A 39 -26.88 -16.07 -16.04
N PHE A 40 -25.65 -16.27 -15.58
CA PHE A 40 -24.74 -17.29 -16.06
C PHE A 40 -24.03 -17.84 -14.84
N THR A 41 -24.21 -19.14 -14.64
CA THR A 41 -23.47 -19.98 -13.70
C THR A 41 -22.01 -19.53 -13.61
N LYS A 42 -21.60 -18.99 -12.45
CA LYS A 42 -20.22 -18.57 -12.20
C LYS A 42 -19.31 -19.76 -12.43
N ASP A 43 -18.55 -19.70 -13.50
CA ASP A 43 -17.46 -20.63 -13.77
C ASP A 43 -16.39 -20.45 -12.69
N PRO A 44 -16.15 -21.43 -11.81
CA PRO A 44 -15.17 -21.32 -10.73
C PRO A 44 -13.73 -21.14 -11.25
N SER A 45 -13.50 -21.30 -12.57
CA SER A 45 -12.22 -21.06 -13.24
C SER A 45 -11.94 -19.59 -13.58
N LYS A 46 -12.90 -18.66 -13.41
CA LYS A 46 -12.78 -17.23 -13.82
C LYS A 46 -12.72 -16.23 -12.66
N LEU A 47 -11.91 -16.50 -11.64
CA LEU A 47 -11.55 -15.48 -10.65
C LEU A 47 -10.30 -14.74 -11.15
N THR A 48 -10.44 -13.88 -12.18
CA THR A 48 -9.36 -12.94 -12.50
C THR A 48 -9.28 -11.89 -11.39
N THR A 49 -8.06 -11.61 -10.94
CA THR A 49 -7.83 -10.56 -9.94
C THR A 49 -7.56 -9.18 -10.57
N SER A 50 -7.39 -9.12 -11.89
CA SER A 50 -7.07 -7.90 -12.63
C SER A 50 -8.32 -7.11 -13.01
N ALA A 51 -8.20 -5.79 -12.98
CA ALA A 51 -9.23 -4.89 -13.48
C ALA A 51 -9.34 -5.02 -15.00
N THR A 52 -10.52 -5.35 -15.56
CA THR A 52 -10.68 -5.17 -17.01
C THR A 52 -10.67 -3.67 -17.32
N LEU A 53 -10.25 -3.29 -18.54
CA LEU A 53 -10.27 -1.89 -18.99
C LEU A 53 -11.67 -1.24 -18.80
N GLY A 54 -12.74 -2.03 -18.96
CA GLY A 54 -14.12 -1.61 -18.73
C GLY A 54 -14.42 -1.30 -17.26
N ASP A 55 -13.89 -2.10 -16.34
CA ASP A 55 -14.05 -1.89 -14.90
C ASP A 55 -13.30 -0.64 -14.41
N TYR A 56 -12.09 -0.41 -14.94
CA TYR A 56 -11.33 0.80 -14.67
C TYR A 56 -12.02 2.05 -15.22
N SER A 57 -12.60 1.97 -16.43
CA SER A 57 -13.40 3.06 -17.01
C SER A 57 -14.65 3.38 -16.19
N ALA A 58 -15.36 2.34 -15.71
CA ALA A 58 -16.51 2.52 -14.82
C ALA A 58 -16.11 3.12 -13.47
N TYR A 59 -14.96 2.69 -12.91
CA TYR A 59 -14.38 3.28 -11.70
C TYR A 59 -14.11 4.77 -11.87
N LEU A 60 -13.35 5.17 -12.90
CA LEU A 60 -13.07 6.58 -13.19
C LEU A 60 -14.36 7.38 -13.43
N GLY A 61 -15.31 6.78 -14.15
CA GLY A 61 -16.63 7.34 -14.39
C GLY A 61 -17.48 7.52 -13.13
N SER A 62 -17.17 6.85 -12.03
CA SER A 62 -17.91 6.96 -10.76
C SER A 62 -17.31 7.96 -9.77
N LEU A 63 -16.05 8.39 -9.96
CA LEU A 63 -15.31 9.20 -8.99
C LEU A 63 -16.00 10.54 -8.68
N HIS A 64 -16.56 11.21 -9.69
CA HIS A 64 -17.24 12.49 -9.53
C HIS A 64 -18.51 12.44 -8.67
N ARG A 65 -19.06 11.24 -8.42
CA ARG A 65 -20.25 11.03 -7.56
C ARG A 65 -19.87 10.57 -6.16
N ASN A 66 -18.59 10.30 -5.92
CA ASN A 66 -18.08 9.81 -4.66
C ASN A 66 -17.57 11.00 -3.83
N ALA A 67 -18.22 11.26 -2.69
CA ALA A 67 -17.92 12.38 -1.82
C ALA A 67 -16.47 12.34 -1.32
N TYR A 68 -15.98 11.16 -0.90
CA TYR A 68 -14.59 10.97 -0.50
C TYR A 68 -13.61 11.26 -1.64
N ALA A 69 -13.83 10.71 -2.84
CA ALA A 69 -12.95 10.92 -3.99
C ALA A 69 -12.90 12.39 -4.42
N SER A 70 -14.04 13.07 -4.39
CA SER A 70 -14.13 14.51 -4.68
C SER A 70 -13.40 15.33 -3.62
N TYR A 71 -13.56 14.97 -2.35
CA TYR A 71 -12.88 15.60 -1.23
C TYR A 71 -11.34 15.48 -1.34
N ILE A 72 -10.79 14.29 -1.58
CA ILE A 72 -9.33 14.17 -1.67
C ILE A 72 -8.76 14.59 -3.03
N ARG A 73 -9.58 15.13 -3.95
CA ARG A 73 -9.16 15.48 -5.34
C ARG A 73 -8.61 14.28 -6.12
N LEU A 74 -9.20 13.11 -5.91
CA LEU A 74 -8.78 11.87 -6.59
C LEU A 74 -8.89 11.99 -8.13
N PRO A 75 -9.91 12.64 -8.72
CA PRO A 75 -9.95 12.86 -10.18
C PRO A 75 -8.71 13.60 -10.71
N GLU A 76 -8.22 14.60 -9.98
CA GLU A 76 -7.00 15.34 -10.33
C GLU A 76 -5.76 14.46 -10.21
N LEU A 77 -5.67 13.65 -9.15
CA LEU A 77 -4.55 12.71 -8.97
C LEU A 77 -4.49 11.62 -10.05
N GLU A 78 -5.63 11.03 -10.42
CA GLU A 78 -5.70 10.04 -11.51
C GLU A 78 -5.23 10.63 -12.85
N LYS A 79 -5.27 11.95 -13.01
CA LYS A 79 -4.74 12.58 -14.22
C LYS A 79 -3.22 12.45 -14.31
N THR A 80 -2.50 12.70 -13.22
CA THR A 80 -1.05 12.56 -13.25
C THR A 80 -0.66 11.08 -13.31
N TRP A 81 -1.36 10.23 -12.57
CA TRP A 81 -1.08 8.79 -12.52
C TRP A 81 -1.41 8.04 -13.81
N GLY A 82 -2.37 8.53 -14.60
CA GLY A 82 -2.71 8.03 -15.93
C GLY A 82 -1.70 8.40 -17.01
N LEU A 83 -0.67 9.20 -16.66
CA LEU A 83 0.39 9.66 -17.55
C LEU A 83 -0.17 10.34 -18.82
N TRP A 84 -1.23 11.15 -18.68
CA TRP A 84 -1.91 11.76 -19.82
C TRP A 84 -1.01 12.68 -20.64
N ALA A 85 -0.06 13.37 -20.00
CA ALA A 85 0.92 14.18 -20.71
C ALA A 85 1.79 13.34 -21.69
N LEU A 86 1.87 12.02 -21.48
CA LEU A 86 2.61 11.08 -22.36
C LEU A 86 1.71 10.34 -23.36
N ARG A 87 0.38 10.53 -23.33
CA ARG A 87 -0.60 9.86 -24.21
C ARG A 87 -1.11 10.82 -25.28
N SER A 88 -1.60 10.28 -26.40
CA SER A 88 -2.27 11.09 -27.44
C SER A 88 -3.45 11.89 -26.86
N ALA A 89 -3.82 13.01 -27.52
CA ALA A 89 -4.93 13.89 -27.14
C ALA A 89 -6.30 13.20 -27.25
N THR A 90 -6.57 12.27 -26.35
CA THR A 90 -7.87 11.61 -26.22
C THR A 90 -8.58 12.25 -25.02
N PRO A 91 -9.75 12.89 -25.21
CA PRO A 91 -10.46 13.52 -24.10
C PRO A 91 -10.91 12.47 -23.09
N MET A 92 -10.65 12.73 -21.81
CA MET A 92 -11.24 11.96 -20.71
C MET A 92 -12.75 12.21 -20.71
N PRO A 93 -13.61 11.18 -20.50
CA PRO A 93 -15.06 11.32 -20.62
C PRO A 93 -15.68 12.40 -19.71
N PHE A 94 -14.96 12.84 -18.67
CA PHE A 94 -15.42 13.82 -17.68
C PHE A 94 -14.27 14.74 -17.22
N ASP A 95 -13.46 15.27 -18.14
CA ASP A 95 -12.43 16.24 -17.75
C ASP A 95 -13.05 17.64 -17.53
N PRO A 96 -13.10 18.19 -16.30
CA PRO A 96 -13.49 19.58 -16.08
C PRO A 96 -12.39 20.59 -16.50
N LEU A 97 -11.18 20.11 -16.79
CA LEU A 97 -9.98 20.90 -17.09
C LEU A 97 -9.24 20.37 -18.35
N PRO A 98 -9.92 20.18 -19.50
CA PRO A 98 -9.40 19.49 -20.68
C PRO A 98 -8.18 20.13 -21.36
N HIS A 99 -7.73 21.30 -20.87
CA HIS A 99 -6.64 22.09 -21.46
C HIS A 99 -5.40 22.19 -20.56
N VAL A 100 -5.41 21.64 -19.35
CA VAL A 100 -4.37 21.92 -18.35
C VAL A 100 -3.18 20.94 -18.42
N LEU A 101 -3.44 19.66 -18.70
CA LEU A 101 -2.40 18.66 -18.96
C LEU A 101 -2.39 18.35 -20.45
N THR A 102 -1.63 19.13 -21.22
CA THR A 102 -1.47 18.89 -22.67
C THR A 102 -0.50 17.74 -22.92
N PRO A 103 -0.87 16.77 -23.77
CA PRO A 103 0.07 15.81 -24.34
C PRO A 103 1.32 16.48 -24.90
N VAL A 104 2.48 15.87 -24.69
CA VAL A 104 3.71 16.26 -25.38
C VAL A 104 3.50 16.05 -26.88
N ALA A 105 3.98 16.98 -27.71
CA ALA A 105 3.75 17.01 -29.17
C ALA A 105 4.20 15.74 -29.93
N SER A 106 4.98 14.86 -29.28
CA SER A 106 5.46 13.58 -29.81
C SER A 106 4.84 12.35 -29.11
N ALA A 107 3.69 12.48 -28.44
CA ALA A 107 3.07 11.39 -27.69
C ALA A 107 2.64 10.22 -28.59
N SER A 108 2.96 8.99 -28.16
CA SER A 108 2.58 7.75 -28.84
C SER A 108 1.10 7.41 -28.56
N PRO A 109 0.34 6.88 -29.55
CA PRO A 109 -0.98 6.33 -29.30
C PRO A 109 -0.96 5.10 -28.37
N GLU A 110 0.17 4.40 -28.25
CA GLU A 110 0.34 3.22 -27.39
C GLU A 110 0.47 3.58 -25.89
N GLY A 111 0.61 4.87 -25.58
CA GLY A 111 0.80 5.36 -24.22
C GLY A 111 2.19 5.05 -23.64
N PRO A 112 2.42 5.42 -22.37
CA PRO A 112 3.71 5.24 -21.72
C PRO A 112 4.00 3.76 -21.41
N PRO A 113 5.28 3.38 -21.29
CA PRO A 113 5.65 2.03 -20.91
C PRO A 113 5.09 1.64 -19.54
N ALA A 114 4.80 0.35 -19.38
CA ALA A 114 4.16 -0.19 -18.18
C ALA A 114 4.99 0.04 -16.89
N ALA A 115 6.32 0.07 -16.98
CA ALA A 115 7.20 0.30 -15.82
C ALA A 115 7.06 1.73 -15.28
N LEU A 116 7.13 2.74 -16.15
CA LEU A 116 6.86 4.13 -15.76
C LEU A 116 5.43 4.28 -15.21
N TYR A 117 4.44 3.65 -15.85
CA TYR A 117 3.06 3.66 -15.36
C TYR A 117 2.97 3.11 -13.92
N ARG A 118 3.63 2.01 -13.58
CA ARG A 118 3.63 1.49 -12.20
C ARG A 118 4.30 2.42 -11.18
N LEU A 119 5.26 3.24 -11.62
CA LEU A 119 6.10 4.06 -10.73
C LEU A 119 5.50 5.42 -10.38
N VAL A 120 4.74 6.03 -11.29
CA VAL A 120 4.28 7.43 -11.18
C VAL A 120 3.49 7.77 -9.91
N PRO A 121 2.55 6.93 -9.42
CA PRO A 121 1.84 7.26 -8.19
C PRO A 121 2.79 7.35 -6.99
N ALA A 122 3.83 6.51 -6.93
CA ALA A 122 4.86 6.60 -5.89
C ALA A 122 5.67 7.91 -6.01
N MET A 123 6.02 8.32 -7.23
CA MET A 123 6.70 9.60 -7.46
C MET A 123 5.82 10.80 -7.06
N SER A 124 4.52 10.73 -7.34
CA SER A 124 3.54 11.75 -6.92
C SER A 124 3.38 11.80 -5.41
N SER A 125 3.36 10.63 -4.75
CA SER A 125 3.37 10.54 -3.28
C SER A 125 4.60 11.21 -2.66
N PHE A 126 5.77 11.07 -3.29
CA PHE A 126 6.99 11.75 -2.86
C PHE A 126 6.87 13.28 -2.97
N GLU A 127 6.34 13.80 -4.09
CA GLU A 127 6.07 15.24 -4.26
C GLU A 127 5.06 15.77 -3.22
N MET A 128 3.98 15.02 -3.01
CA MET A 128 2.97 15.33 -1.98
C MET A 128 3.57 15.33 -0.57
N SER A 129 4.48 14.40 -0.28
CA SER A 129 5.17 14.36 1.02
C SER A 129 6.08 15.57 1.22
N MET A 130 6.75 16.06 0.16
CA MET A 130 7.51 17.32 0.25
C MET A 130 6.60 18.52 0.48
N ARG A 131 5.42 18.56 -0.15
CA ARG A 131 4.41 19.61 0.10
C ARG A 131 3.95 19.62 1.55
N LEU A 132 3.70 18.45 2.13
CA LEU A 132 3.32 18.32 3.53
C LEU A 132 4.45 18.78 4.48
N ALA A 133 5.73 18.56 4.11
CA ALA A 133 6.85 19.08 4.89
C ALA A 133 6.85 20.62 4.93
N LEU A 134 6.53 21.26 3.81
CA LEU A 134 6.45 22.71 3.72
C LEU A 134 5.27 23.29 4.52
N ASP A 135 4.13 22.59 4.59
CA ASP A 135 3.02 22.92 5.49
C ASP A 135 3.48 22.88 6.96
N PHE A 136 4.21 21.85 7.37
CA PHE A 136 4.76 21.77 8.74
C PHE A 136 5.81 22.83 9.07
N TYR A 137 6.38 23.48 8.05
CA TYR A 137 7.25 24.63 8.18
C TYR A 137 6.51 25.97 8.04
N GLU A 138 5.18 25.97 8.00
CA GLU A 138 4.31 27.16 7.88
C GLU A 138 4.58 27.97 6.59
N VAL A 139 5.12 27.33 5.56
CA VAL A 139 5.29 27.95 4.24
C VAL A 139 3.92 28.17 3.62
N ASN A 140 3.68 29.38 3.12
CA ASN A 140 2.41 29.69 2.46
C ASN A 140 2.29 28.98 1.11
N LEU A 141 1.66 27.80 1.14
CA LEU A 141 1.53 26.93 -0.03
C LEU A 141 0.71 27.57 -1.16
N ALA A 142 -0.32 28.35 -0.84
CA ALA A 142 -1.18 28.99 -1.84
C ALA A 142 -0.46 30.08 -2.64
N SER A 143 0.58 30.68 -2.04
CA SER A 143 1.44 31.68 -2.68
C SER A 143 2.90 31.27 -2.63
N ILE A 144 3.18 29.98 -2.84
CA ILE A 144 4.53 29.42 -2.72
C ILE A 144 5.53 30.01 -3.71
N ASP A 145 5.06 30.59 -4.81
CA ASP A 145 5.92 31.28 -5.78
C ASP A 145 6.26 32.73 -5.34
N ASN A 146 5.63 33.24 -4.29
CA ASN A 146 5.88 34.55 -3.73
C ASN A 146 6.62 34.47 -2.37
N ALA A 147 7.94 34.62 -2.40
CA ALA A 147 8.79 34.59 -1.21
C ALA A 147 8.48 35.66 -0.16
N SER A 148 7.74 36.72 -0.53
CA SER A 148 7.34 37.80 0.40
C SER A 148 5.98 37.55 1.07
N ALA A 149 5.28 36.49 0.67
CA ALA A 149 4.00 36.16 1.27
C ALA A 149 4.16 35.81 2.76
N PRO A 150 3.25 36.26 3.63
CA PRO A 150 3.30 35.93 5.04
C PRO A 150 3.14 34.40 5.22
N PRO A 151 3.75 33.82 6.27
CA PRO A 151 3.51 32.43 6.65
C PRO A 151 2.02 32.13 6.74
N SER A 152 1.64 30.92 6.30
CA SER A 152 0.26 30.47 6.36
C SER A 152 0.14 29.43 7.46
N ARG A 153 -0.87 29.61 8.31
CA ARG A 153 -1.20 28.81 9.51
C ARG A 153 -0.26 29.05 10.67
N SER A 154 -0.81 29.43 11.81
CA SER A 154 -0.12 29.37 13.10
C SER A 154 -0.63 28.12 13.81
N HIS A 155 0.12 27.04 13.77
CA HIS A 155 -0.29 25.83 14.50
C HIS A 155 -0.39 26.14 16.00
N ARG A 156 -1.23 25.38 16.71
CA ARG A 156 -1.36 25.56 18.17
C ARG A 156 -0.01 25.33 18.84
N SER A 157 0.26 26.06 19.92
CA SER A 157 1.57 26.04 20.61
C SER A 157 2.01 24.67 21.16
N TYR A 158 1.10 23.71 21.26
CA TYR A 158 1.38 22.36 21.76
C TYR A 158 1.67 21.35 20.63
N VAL A 159 1.45 21.71 19.35
CA VAL A 159 1.76 20.85 18.20
C VAL A 159 3.28 20.72 18.09
N GLN A 160 3.78 19.49 18.22
CA GLN A 160 5.21 19.22 18.12
C GLN A 160 5.62 18.99 16.66
N HIS A 161 5.91 20.09 15.95
CA HIS A 161 6.37 20.08 14.56
C HIS A 161 7.53 19.13 14.29
N GLN A 162 8.46 19.02 15.23
CA GLN A 162 9.60 18.11 15.09
C GLN A 162 9.17 16.65 14.99
N THR A 163 8.18 16.21 15.77
CA THR A 163 7.62 14.85 15.72
C THR A 163 6.95 14.57 14.38
N ARG A 164 6.19 15.54 13.86
CA ARG A 164 5.57 15.46 12.53
C ARG A 164 6.64 15.36 11.42
N LEU A 165 7.68 16.19 11.48
CA LEU A 165 8.80 16.19 10.53
C LEU A 165 9.65 14.92 10.59
N ASP A 166 9.96 14.40 11.78
CA ASP A 166 10.71 13.15 11.94
C ASP A 166 9.93 11.96 11.40
N SER A 167 8.62 11.92 11.66
CA SER A 167 7.72 10.90 11.10
C SER A 167 7.64 11.00 9.59
N LEU A 168 7.55 12.22 9.04
CA LEU A 168 7.52 12.46 7.60
C LEU A 168 8.84 12.07 6.94
N LEU A 169 10.00 12.39 7.54
CA LEU A 169 11.31 12.00 7.02
C LEU A 169 11.49 10.48 6.98
N ARG A 170 11.05 9.77 8.02
CA ARG A 170 11.02 8.30 8.04
C ARG A 170 10.11 7.76 6.94
N ASN A 171 8.92 8.31 6.81
CA ASN A 171 7.96 7.91 5.79
C ASN A 171 8.50 8.16 4.37
N ILE A 172 9.17 9.28 4.12
CA ILE A 172 9.82 9.56 2.84
C ILE A 172 10.96 8.56 2.56
N GLY A 173 11.77 8.22 3.57
CA GLY A 173 12.80 7.18 3.45
C GLY A 173 12.22 5.83 3.01
N SER A 174 11.12 5.41 3.62
CA SER A 174 10.38 4.19 3.23
C SER A 174 9.83 4.29 1.80
N GLN A 175 9.24 5.43 1.43
CA GLN A 175 8.74 5.67 0.07
C GLN A 175 9.84 5.55 -0.99
N LEU A 176 11.02 6.13 -0.74
CA LEU A 176 12.16 6.05 -1.68
C LEU A 176 12.69 4.62 -1.81
N HIS A 177 12.75 3.87 -0.70
CA HIS A 177 13.12 2.45 -0.73
C HIS A 177 12.11 1.60 -1.51
N MET A 178 10.81 1.86 -1.33
CA MET A 178 9.75 1.18 -2.08
C MET A 178 9.78 1.54 -3.57
N LEU A 179 10.02 2.81 -3.91
CA LEU A 179 10.22 3.27 -5.28
C LEU A 179 11.40 2.52 -5.93
N ARG A 180 12.53 2.42 -5.22
CA ARG A 180 13.68 1.62 -5.67
C ARG A 180 13.31 0.15 -5.88
N THR A 181 12.54 -0.43 -4.97
CA THR A 181 12.11 -1.83 -5.05
C THR A 181 11.26 -2.09 -6.31
N ILE A 182 10.37 -1.17 -6.69
CA ILE A 182 9.60 -1.26 -7.94
C ILE A 182 10.54 -1.30 -9.14
N ILE A 183 11.55 -0.40 -9.16
CA ILE A 183 12.54 -0.35 -10.23
C ILE A 183 13.27 -1.69 -10.35
N ASP A 184 13.80 -2.22 -9.25
CA ASP A 184 14.51 -3.50 -9.25
C ASP A 184 13.61 -4.66 -9.73
N ILE A 185 12.34 -4.71 -9.30
CA ILE A 185 11.39 -5.75 -9.76
C ILE A 185 11.19 -5.70 -11.28
N ASP A 186 11.11 -4.51 -11.86
CA ASP A 186 10.84 -4.33 -13.28
C ASP A 186 12.10 -4.48 -14.16
N THR A 187 13.30 -4.18 -13.62
CA THR A 187 14.56 -4.23 -14.39
C THR A 187 15.32 -5.56 -14.29
N ASP A 188 15.02 -6.40 -13.29
CA ASP A 188 15.72 -7.68 -13.05
C ASP A 188 15.81 -8.58 -14.30
N ASP A 189 14.82 -8.48 -15.20
CA ASP A 189 14.66 -9.37 -16.34
C ASP A 189 15.15 -8.80 -17.66
N ASN A 190 15.35 -7.49 -17.74
CA ASN A 190 15.87 -6.82 -18.93
C ASN A 190 16.59 -5.51 -18.57
N PRO A 191 17.80 -5.61 -17.97
CA PRO A 191 18.57 -4.45 -17.52
C PRO A 191 19.09 -3.58 -18.67
N ASN A 192 19.04 -4.08 -19.91
CA ASN A 192 19.61 -3.40 -21.08
C ASN A 192 18.63 -2.42 -21.73
N ASN A 193 17.36 -2.38 -21.32
CA ASN A 193 16.36 -1.48 -21.90
C ASN A 193 15.67 -0.54 -20.89
N VAL A 194 16.43 -0.07 -19.90
CA VAL A 194 15.90 0.81 -18.85
C VAL A 194 15.51 2.19 -19.39
N VAL A 195 16.20 2.68 -20.43
CA VAL A 195 15.91 3.98 -21.07
C VAL A 195 14.50 4.00 -21.64
N ASP A 196 14.12 2.98 -22.42
CA ASP A 196 12.78 2.93 -23.02
C ASP A 196 11.72 2.57 -21.98
N GLN A 197 12.04 1.68 -21.01
CA GLN A 197 11.09 1.28 -19.95
C GLN A 197 10.63 2.46 -19.08
N TYR A 198 11.49 3.44 -18.84
CA TYR A 198 11.19 4.58 -17.97
C TYR A 198 11.12 5.92 -18.70
N VAL A 199 11.30 5.94 -20.02
CA VAL A 199 11.30 7.15 -20.85
C VAL A 199 12.27 8.18 -20.28
N LEU A 200 13.51 7.77 -20.03
CA LEU A 200 14.48 8.60 -19.32
C LEU A 200 14.80 9.88 -20.11
N THR A 201 14.92 11.00 -19.38
CA THR A 201 15.29 12.32 -19.92
C THR A 201 16.68 12.73 -19.45
N THR A 202 17.30 13.71 -20.10
CA THR A 202 18.57 14.33 -19.68
C THR A 202 18.36 15.55 -18.78
N THR A 203 17.12 16.00 -18.59
CA THR A 203 16.80 17.20 -17.81
C THR A 203 16.25 16.85 -16.43
N SER A 204 16.78 17.49 -15.39
CA SER A 204 16.15 17.48 -14.06
C SER A 204 14.86 18.32 -14.05
N SER A 205 13.96 17.98 -13.13
CA SER A 205 12.71 18.68 -12.85
C SER A 205 12.92 20.18 -12.60
N GLN A 206 12.11 21.00 -13.26
CA GLN A 206 12.01 22.45 -13.07
C GLN A 206 10.75 22.85 -12.31
N GLU A 207 9.84 21.92 -12.04
CA GLU A 207 8.60 22.21 -11.32
C GLU A 207 8.52 21.59 -9.93
N SER A 208 9.32 20.57 -9.62
CA SER A 208 9.26 19.88 -8.32
C SER A 208 9.59 20.81 -7.15
N LEU A 209 8.97 20.55 -6.00
CA LEU A 209 9.34 21.15 -4.72
C LEU A 209 10.78 20.82 -4.30
N GLY A 210 11.39 19.78 -4.87
CA GLY A 210 12.79 19.39 -4.66
C GLY A 210 13.82 20.29 -5.38
N GLN A 211 13.48 21.53 -5.75
CA GLN A 211 14.41 22.44 -6.42
C GLN A 211 15.53 22.93 -5.46
N PRO A 212 16.82 22.77 -5.79
CA PRO A 212 17.93 23.07 -4.88
C PRO A 212 18.02 24.52 -4.39
N LYS A 213 17.52 25.48 -5.18
CA LYS A 213 17.62 26.92 -4.90
C LYS A 213 16.28 27.56 -4.56
N ALA A 214 15.26 26.75 -4.29
CA ALA A 214 13.96 27.29 -3.98
C ALA A 214 13.94 27.97 -2.61
N TRP A 215 13.29 29.14 -2.55
CA TRP A 215 13.32 30.00 -1.37
C TRP A 215 12.67 29.35 -0.15
N TRP A 216 11.68 28.46 -0.35
CA TRP A 216 10.97 27.79 0.74
C TRP A 216 11.88 26.88 1.58
N TRP A 217 12.97 26.35 1.02
CA TRP A 217 13.99 25.61 1.79
C TRP A 217 14.96 26.51 2.56
N SER A 218 14.87 27.82 2.35
CA SER A 218 15.58 28.85 3.12
C SER A 218 14.67 29.58 4.10
N HIS A 219 13.39 29.16 4.21
CA HIS A 219 12.44 29.70 5.16
C HIS A 219 12.90 29.48 6.61
N THR A 220 12.61 30.43 7.50
CA THR A 220 12.96 30.37 8.92
C THR A 220 11.72 30.14 9.77
N HIS A 221 11.60 28.95 10.36
CA HIS A 221 10.53 28.64 11.31
C HIS A 221 11.05 28.78 12.76
N PRO A 222 10.47 29.68 13.59
CA PRO A 222 11.03 30.05 14.89
C PRO A 222 11.04 28.91 15.92
N SER A 223 10.18 27.90 15.76
CA SER A 223 10.05 26.78 16.70
C SER A 223 10.55 25.43 16.16
N ALA A 224 11.12 25.39 14.95
CA ALA A 224 11.63 24.13 14.38
C ALA A 224 13.09 23.91 14.80
N LEU A 225 13.37 22.76 15.45
CA LEU A 225 14.75 22.37 15.80
C LEU A 225 15.56 22.01 14.55
N THR A 226 14.91 21.39 13.55
CA THR A 226 15.50 21.11 12.24
C THR A 226 15.10 22.19 11.25
N THR A 227 16.06 22.93 10.69
CA THR A 227 15.78 23.95 9.67
C THR A 227 15.31 23.31 8.36
N PRO A 228 14.47 24.00 7.56
CA PRO A 228 14.05 23.51 6.24
C PRO A 228 15.23 23.12 5.34
N HIS A 229 16.33 23.88 5.42
CA HIS A 229 17.56 23.59 4.68
C HIS A 229 18.18 22.25 5.08
N SER A 230 18.30 21.98 6.40
CA SER A 230 18.83 20.72 6.92
C SER A 230 17.94 19.53 6.54
N PHE A 231 16.62 19.71 6.60
CA PHE A 231 15.66 18.70 6.16
C PHE A 231 15.82 18.37 4.67
N MET A 232 15.90 19.39 3.81
CA MET A 232 16.13 19.22 2.37
C MET A 232 17.44 18.49 2.08
N GLN A 233 18.54 18.83 2.76
CA GLN A 233 19.82 18.12 2.61
C GLN A 233 19.71 16.63 2.95
N ARG A 234 18.95 16.28 4.01
CA ARG A 234 18.69 14.87 4.37
C ARG A 234 17.87 14.16 3.29
N LEU A 235 16.85 14.81 2.74
CA LEU A 235 16.07 14.26 1.62
C LEU A 235 16.95 14.04 0.39
N GLN A 236 17.77 15.01 0.02
CA GLN A 236 18.71 14.90 -1.10
C GLN A 236 19.66 13.72 -0.90
N ALA A 237 20.22 13.55 0.30
CA ALA A 237 21.10 12.42 0.62
C ALA A 237 20.39 11.06 0.53
N GLN A 238 19.12 10.98 0.96
CA GLN A 238 18.30 9.77 0.82
C GLN A 238 18.01 9.44 -0.66
N VAL A 239 17.67 10.44 -1.48
CA VAL A 239 17.48 10.23 -2.91
C VAL A 239 18.79 9.75 -3.56
N GLN A 240 19.91 10.40 -3.24
CA GLN A 240 21.22 10.02 -3.76
C GLN A 240 21.60 8.59 -3.40
N SER A 241 21.34 8.16 -2.16
CA SER A 241 21.68 6.80 -1.73
C SER A 241 20.85 5.73 -2.42
N GLN A 242 19.54 5.93 -2.58
CA GLN A 242 18.65 4.94 -3.22
C GLN A 242 18.91 4.80 -4.73
N PHE A 243 19.40 5.87 -5.37
CA PHE A 243 19.70 5.92 -6.81
C PHE A 243 21.19 5.78 -7.14
N ALA A 244 22.07 5.58 -6.14
CA ALA A 244 23.52 5.55 -6.35
C ALA A 244 23.94 4.53 -7.42
N ASP A 245 23.38 3.32 -7.34
CA ASP A 245 23.73 2.17 -8.19
C ASP A 245 22.91 2.11 -9.49
N LEU A 246 21.95 3.01 -9.69
CA LEU A 246 21.17 3.08 -10.94
C LEU A 246 21.91 3.90 -12.00
N PRO A 247 21.74 3.60 -13.30
CA PRO A 247 22.32 4.41 -14.37
C PRO A 247 21.63 5.78 -14.55
N PHE A 248 20.57 6.05 -13.79
CA PHE A 248 19.77 7.27 -13.83
C PHE A 248 19.38 7.74 -12.43
N GLY A 249 19.00 9.01 -12.29
CA GLY A 249 18.49 9.58 -11.04
C GLY A 249 16.96 9.78 -11.02
N LEU A 250 16.40 10.14 -9.86
CA LEU A 250 14.97 10.47 -9.73
C LEU A 250 14.55 11.72 -10.53
N GLY A 251 15.50 12.62 -10.83
CA GLY A 251 15.23 13.87 -11.54
C GLY A 251 14.87 15.06 -10.65
N VAL A 252 15.05 14.96 -9.34
CA VAL A 252 14.84 16.03 -8.35
C VAL A 252 16.14 16.34 -7.57
N PHE A 253 16.18 17.45 -6.84
CA PHE A 253 17.35 17.95 -6.10
C PHE A 253 18.61 18.22 -6.94
N GLY A 254 18.46 18.39 -8.26
CA GLY A 254 19.54 18.77 -9.17
C GLY A 254 20.77 17.86 -9.10
N CYS A 255 20.57 16.56 -8.86
CA CYS A 255 21.65 15.60 -8.69
C CYS A 255 22.43 15.41 -10.00
N SER A 256 23.51 16.17 -10.17
CA SER A 256 24.22 16.39 -11.44
C SER A 256 25.16 15.25 -11.88
N SER A 257 25.35 14.21 -11.06
CA SER A 257 26.29 13.13 -11.37
C SER A 257 25.76 12.12 -12.40
N LYS A 258 24.45 12.11 -12.65
CA LYS A 258 23.79 11.21 -13.60
C LYS A 258 23.39 11.98 -14.85
N SER A 259 23.65 11.41 -16.03
CA SER A 259 23.26 12.02 -17.32
C SER A 259 21.79 11.80 -17.68
N HIS A 260 21.13 10.84 -17.03
CA HIS A 260 19.73 10.50 -17.25
C HIS A 260 18.92 10.54 -15.95
N HIS A 261 17.64 10.84 -16.10
CA HIS A 261 16.69 10.98 -15.01
C HIS A 261 15.31 10.44 -15.40
N LEU A 262 14.52 10.04 -14.41
CA LEU A 262 13.09 9.85 -14.61
C LEU A 262 12.46 11.17 -15.09
N PRO A 263 11.48 11.13 -16.01
CA PRO A 263 10.84 12.33 -16.59
C PRO A 263 9.87 12.98 -15.59
N TYR A 264 10.38 13.49 -14.48
CA TYR A 264 9.61 13.85 -13.29
C TYR A 264 8.50 14.88 -13.56
N ASP A 265 8.78 15.96 -14.30
CA ASP A 265 7.78 17.00 -14.58
C ASP A 265 6.62 16.47 -15.43
N VAL A 266 6.92 15.63 -16.43
CA VAL A 266 5.88 15.07 -17.31
C VAL A 266 5.12 13.93 -16.63
N ALA A 267 5.80 13.15 -15.79
CA ALA A 267 5.24 12.01 -15.07
C ALA A 267 4.36 12.43 -13.88
N VAL A 268 4.86 13.36 -13.06
CA VAL A 268 4.22 13.77 -11.80
C VAL A 268 3.37 15.02 -11.97
N ALA A 269 3.71 15.89 -12.92
CA ALA A 269 3.13 17.23 -13.09
C ALA A 269 3.05 18.02 -11.76
N PRO A 270 4.21 18.35 -11.13
CA PRO A 270 4.23 18.97 -9.81
C PRO A 270 3.41 20.26 -9.70
N ALA A 271 3.47 21.14 -10.70
CA ALA A 271 2.68 22.37 -10.69
C ALA A 271 1.16 22.09 -10.72
N PHE A 272 0.74 21.11 -11.53
CA PHE A 272 -0.65 20.66 -11.56
C PHE A 272 -1.12 20.12 -10.20
N LEU A 273 -0.33 19.23 -9.58
CA LEU A 273 -0.67 18.70 -8.25
C LEU A 273 -0.80 19.81 -7.21
N ARG A 274 0.11 20.77 -7.20
CA ARG A 274 0.07 21.90 -6.27
C ARG A 274 -1.16 22.79 -6.47
N GLN A 275 -1.58 22.99 -7.71
CA GLN A 275 -2.68 23.90 -8.03
C GLN A 275 -4.07 23.25 -7.89
N TYR A 276 -4.20 21.96 -8.21
CA TYR A 276 -5.52 21.32 -8.36
C TYR A 276 -5.79 20.20 -7.35
N ALA A 277 -4.76 19.50 -6.88
CA ALA A 277 -4.89 18.47 -5.84
C ALA A 277 -4.69 19.09 -4.44
N THR A 278 -5.50 20.11 -4.10
CA THR A 278 -5.44 20.84 -2.83
C THR A 278 -6.61 20.48 -1.92
N GLU A 279 -6.52 20.92 -0.66
CA GLU A 279 -7.64 20.90 0.29
C GLU A 279 -8.90 21.58 -0.30
N ASN A 280 -10.08 21.20 0.20
CA ASN A 280 -11.34 21.80 -0.26
C ASN A 280 -11.68 23.04 0.55
N GLU A 281 -11.40 23.02 1.84
CA GLU A 281 -11.86 23.99 2.81
C GLU A 281 -10.66 24.55 3.58
N ALA A 282 -9.89 25.42 2.91
CA ALA A 282 -8.70 26.06 3.46
C ALA A 282 -8.97 26.88 4.76
N ALA A 283 -10.24 27.07 5.13
CA ALA A 283 -10.65 27.67 6.38
C ALA A 283 -10.44 26.78 7.62
N PHE A 284 -10.23 25.46 7.45
CA PHE A 284 -9.94 24.55 8.55
C PHE A 284 -8.44 24.21 8.61
N ASP A 285 -7.84 24.42 9.79
CA ASP A 285 -6.39 24.31 9.99
C ASP A 285 -5.85 22.90 9.66
N GLU A 286 -6.63 21.87 9.97
CA GLU A 286 -6.27 20.45 9.82
C GLU A 286 -6.71 19.83 8.48
N ASP A 287 -7.43 20.55 7.59
CA ASP A 287 -7.96 19.99 6.34
C ASP A 287 -6.83 19.55 5.39
N HIS A 288 -5.83 20.39 5.14
CA HIS A 288 -4.72 20.03 4.26
C HIS A 288 -3.93 18.84 4.78
N PHE A 289 -3.60 18.79 6.08
CA PHE A 289 -2.88 17.66 6.65
C PHE A 289 -3.69 16.36 6.48
N PHE A 290 -4.98 16.41 6.79
CA PHE A 290 -5.88 15.26 6.64
C PHE A 290 -6.02 14.84 5.17
N ALA A 291 -6.29 15.77 4.26
CA ALA A 291 -6.44 15.51 2.83
C ALA A 291 -5.17 14.89 2.24
N MET A 292 -4.00 15.49 2.50
CA MET A 292 -2.70 15.03 1.99
C MET A 292 -2.36 13.61 2.45
N VAL A 293 -2.62 13.27 3.72
CA VAL A 293 -2.41 11.89 4.20
C VAL A 293 -3.27 10.89 3.41
N HIS A 294 -4.53 11.23 3.12
CA HIS A 294 -5.40 10.36 2.32
C HIS A 294 -4.99 10.29 0.84
N GLN A 295 -4.55 11.41 0.26
CA GLN A 295 -4.03 11.46 -1.10
C GLN A 295 -2.78 10.58 -1.27
N ILE A 296 -1.86 10.63 -0.30
CA ILE A 296 -0.67 9.77 -0.25
C ILE A 296 -1.08 8.29 -0.10
N CYS A 297 -2.03 7.97 0.79
CA CYS A 297 -2.57 6.61 0.89
C CYS A 297 -3.15 6.10 -0.43
N GLU A 298 -3.94 6.92 -1.14
CA GLU A 298 -4.52 6.53 -2.44
C GLU A 298 -3.46 6.34 -3.52
N ALA A 299 -2.41 7.16 -3.52
CA ALA A 299 -1.27 6.98 -4.41
C ALA A 299 -0.63 5.60 -4.22
N TRP A 300 -0.36 5.22 -2.97
CA TRP A 300 0.21 3.90 -2.65
C TRP A 300 -0.76 2.74 -2.86
N CYS A 301 -2.06 2.96 -2.67
CA CYS A 301 -3.07 2.00 -3.12
C CYS A 301 -2.98 1.80 -4.63
N CYS A 302 -2.84 2.87 -5.42
CA CYS A 302 -2.70 2.80 -6.88
C CYS A 302 -1.45 2.02 -7.28
N VAL A 303 -0.33 2.23 -6.58
CA VAL A 303 0.88 1.42 -6.80
C VAL A 303 0.59 -0.07 -6.55
N MET A 304 -0.02 -0.44 -5.43
CA MET A 304 -0.33 -1.84 -5.12
C MET A 304 -1.24 -2.47 -6.18
N GLU A 305 -2.28 -1.76 -6.62
CA GLU A 305 -3.19 -2.22 -7.67
C GLU A 305 -2.41 -2.61 -8.93
N ARG A 306 -1.55 -1.70 -9.43
CA ARG A 306 -0.74 -1.92 -10.64
C ARG A 306 0.31 -3.02 -10.47
N GLN A 307 0.82 -3.22 -9.25
CA GLN A 307 1.75 -4.31 -8.94
C GLN A 307 1.05 -5.66 -8.91
N LEU A 308 -0.16 -5.71 -8.37
CA LEU A 308 -0.96 -6.94 -8.38
C LEU A 308 -1.43 -7.28 -9.80
N ASP A 309 -1.75 -6.29 -10.64
CA ASP A 309 -2.05 -6.51 -12.06
C ASP A 309 -0.86 -7.10 -12.80
N ALA A 310 0.34 -6.54 -12.63
CA ALA A 310 1.55 -7.11 -13.21
C ALA A 310 1.85 -8.52 -12.69
N ALA A 311 1.50 -8.83 -11.43
CA ALA A 311 1.61 -10.19 -10.90
C ALA A 311 0.59 -11.14 -11.56
N GLN A 312 -0.61 -10.67 -11.88
CA GLN A 312 -1.60 -11.46 -12.62
C GLN A 312 -1.13 -11.73 -14.04
N ASP A 313 -0.58 -10.73 -14.74
CA ASP A 313 0.01 -10.91 -16.08
C ASP A 313 1.14 -11.95 -16.06
N ASP A 314 1.98 -11.92 -15.03
CA ASP A 314 3.03 -12.90 -14.80
C ASP A 314 2.45 -14.31 -14.60
N ILE A 315 1.38 -14.45 -13.80
CA ILE A 315 0.67 -15.72 -13.59
C ILE A 315 0.09 -16.25 -14.90
N ASP A 316 -0.58 -15.39 -15.66
CA ASP A 316 -1.25 -15.76 -16.90
C ASP A 316 -0.24 -16.20 -17.97
N SER A 317 0.98 -15.66 -17.92
CA SER A 317 2.08 -16.03 -18.81
C SER A 317 2.79 -17.36 -18.47
N LEU A 318 2.51 -17.97 -17.31
CA LEU A 318 3.16 -19.21 -16.90
C LEU A 318 2.79 -20.37 -17.84
N SER A 319 3.82 -21.09 -18.29
CA SER A 319 3.68 -22.31 -19.08
C SER A 319 3.22 -23.50 -18.22
N THR A 320 2.49 -24.44 -18.83
CA THR A 320 2.20 -25.75 -18.25
C THR A 320 3.43 -26.66 -18.21
N THR A 321 4.52 -26.28 -18.88
CA THR A 321 5.82 -26.96 -18.85
C THR A 321 6.79 -26.21 -17.95
N PHE A 322 7.51 -26.94 -17.10
CA PHE A 322 8.51 -26.34 -16.23
C PHE A 322 9.79 -26.02 -17.00
N HIS A 323 10.21 -24.75 -16.95
CA HIS A 323 11.47 -24.30 -17.50
C HIS A 323 12.39 -23.90 -16.35
N ALA A 324 13.47 -24.66 -16.13
CA ALA A 324 14.34 -24.54 -14.95
C ALA A 324 14.93 -23.14 -14.71
N GLY A 325 15.13 -22.35 -15.77
CA GLY A 325 15.56 -20.95 -15.65
C GLY A 325 14.41 -19.96 -15.52
N ASP A 326 13.34 -20.15 -16.29
CA ASP A 326 12.28 -19.15 -16.45
C ASP A 326 11.17 -19.27 -15.40
N THR A 327 10.67 -20.47 -15.14
CA THR A 327 9.55 -20.68 -14.19
C THR A 327 9.90 -20.19 -12.77
N PRO A 328 11.05 -20.54 -12.17
CA PRO A 328 11.43 -20.01 -10.85
C PRO A 328 11.59 -18.49 -10.83
N ARG A 329 12.06 -17.90 -11.94
CA ARG A 329 12.25 -16.45 -12.07
C ARG A 329 10.91 -15.71 -12.07
N VAL A 330 9.94 -16.17 -12.84
CA VAL A 330 8.57 -15.61 -12.86
C VAL A 330 7.89 -15.78 -11.50
N LEU A 331 7.97 -16.97 -10.89
CA LEU A 331 7.42 -17.21 -9.54
C LEU A 331 8.04 -16.29 -8.48
N ARG A 332 9.37 -16.05 -8.56
CA ARG A 332 10.05 -15.09 -7.69
C ARG A 332 9.55 -13.67 -7.91
N ARG A 333 9.34 -13.26 -9.17
CA ARG A 333 8.80 -11.93 -9.52
C ARG A 333 7.39 -11.73 -8.95
N ILE A 334 6.49 -12.70 -9.14
CA ILE A 334 5.15 -12.72 -8.54
C ILE A 334 5.23 -12.57 -7.02
N ALA A 335 6.05 -13.41 -6.36
CA ALA A 335 6.21 -13.38 -4.91
C ALA A 335 6.80 -12.05 -4.42
N ARG A 336 7.71 -11.42 -5.16
CA ARG A 336 8.26 -10.10 -4.84
C ARG A 336 7.20 -9.01 -4.94
N ARG A 337 6.32 -9.03 -5.95
CA ARG A 337 5.20 -8.07 -6.07
C ARG A 337 4.22 -8.20 -4.90
N TYR A 338 3.90 -9.41 -4.48
CA TYR A 338 3.05 -9.65 -3.29
C TYR A 338 3.71 -9.16 -1.99
N ARG A 339 5.00 -9.46 -1.77
CA ARG A 339 5.73 -8.95 -0.59
C ARG A 339 5.84 -7.44 -0.60
N PHE A 340 6.11 -6.85 -1.77
CA PHE A 340 6.13 -5.40 -1.95
C PHE A 340 4.79 -4.78 -1.52
N CYS A 341 3.66 -5.32 -1.98
CA CYS A 341 2.35 -4.85 -1.52
C CYS A 341 2.19 -4.97 -0.01
N GLY A 342 2.72 -6.04 0.61
CA GLY A 342 2.76 -6.19 2.07
C GLY A 342 3.53 -5.06 2.75
N HIS A 343 4.70 -4.68 2.22
CA HIS A 343 5.48 -3.54 2.72
C HIS A 343 4.73 -2.21 2.56
N VAL A 344 3.98 -2.03 1.47
CA VAL A 344 3.15 -0.82 1.29
C VAL A 344 2.06 -0.74 2.36
N TRP A 345 1.39 -1.84 2.70
CA TRP A 345 0.43 -1.87 3.80
C TRP A 345 1.06 -1.52 5.15
N GLU A 346 2.25 -2.04 5.42
CA GLU A 346 3.00 -1.72 6.66
C GLU A 346 3.42 -0.25 6.69
N TYR A 347 3.93 0.29 5.59
CA TYR A 347 4.21 1.72 5.45
C TYR A 347 2.96 2.58 5.68
N MET A 348 1.80 2.18 5.14
CA MET A 348 0.58 2.95 5.31
C MET A 348 0.14 3.02 6.78
N ILE A 349 0.52 2.06 7.65
CA ILE A 349 0.31 2.17 9.10
C ILE A 349 1.10 3.36 9.66
N ASP A 350 2.40 3.39 9.39
CA ASP A 350 3.29 4.46 9.85
C ASP A 350 2.91 5.82 9.24
N HIS A 351 2.30 5.82 8.06
CA HIS A 351 1.79 7.03 7.42
C HIS A 351 0.52 7.56 8.07
N VAL A 352 -0.53 6.73 8.18
CA VAL A 352 -1.81 7.19 8.77
C VAL A 352 -1.69 7.51 10.25
N THR A 353 -0.75 6.87 10.96
CA THR A 353 -0.50 7.19 12.38
C THR A 353 0.06 8.58 12.58
N MET A 354 0.56 9.28 11.55
CA MET A 354 0.88 10.71 11.69
C MET A 354 -0.34 11.55 12.10
N LEU A 355 -1.56 11.12 11.76
CA LEU A 355 -2.79 11.80 12.13
C LEU A 355 -3.05 11.80 13.65
N THR A 356 -2.32 11.01 14.45
CA THR A 356 -2.40 11.10 15.92
C THR A 356 -1.96 12.46 16.45
N GLU A 357 -1.20 13.21 15.66
CA GLU A 357 -0.73 14.56 16.01
C GLU A 357 -1.74 15.66 15.64
N MET A 358 -2.89 15.32 15.05
CA MET A 358 -3.94 16.31 14.74
C MET A 358 -4.55 16.89 16.03
N ASP A 359 -4.82 18.19 16.04
CA ASP A 359 -5.64 18.80 17.08
C ASP A 359 -7.08 18.26 16.96
N MET A 360 -7.58 17.59 18.01
CA MET A 360 -8.93 17.05 18.03
C MET A 360 -10.01 18.15 17.96
N ALA A 361 -9.83 19.30 18.60
CA ALA A 361 -10.77 20.41 18.56
C ALA A 361 -10.85 21.05 17.17
N ASP A 362 -9.71 21.24 16.51
CA ASP A 362 -9.66 21.77 15.14
C ASP A 362 -10.19 20.72 14.15
N TYR A 363 -9.80 19.45 14.31
CA TYR A 363 -10.34 18.34 13.53
C TYR A 363 -11.85 18.13 13.75
N HIS A 364 -12.38 18.29 14.96
CA HIS A 364 -13.78 18.04 15.26
C HIS A 364 -14.70 18.97 14.47
N SER A 365 -14.35 20.25 14.40
CA SER A 365 -15.09 21.26 13.64
C SER A 365 -15.12 20.90 12.14
N PHE A 366 -13.97 20.47 11.63
CA PHE A 366 -13.82 20.02 10.26
C PHE A 366 -14.58 18.71 9.97
N ARG A 367 -14.52 17.74 10.88
CA ARG A 367 -15.19 16.44 10.79
C ARG A 367 -16.70 16.56 10.59
N LEU A 368 -17.33 17.59 11.16
CA LEU A 368 -18.76 17.85 10.96
C LEU A 368 -19.08 18.20 9.50
N GLN A 369 -18.19 18.90 8.80
CA GLN A 369 -18.33 19.22 7.37
C GLN A 369 -18.04 18.02 6.48
N LEU A 370 -17.22 17.08 6.94
CA LEU A 370 -16.97 15.81 6.25
C LEU A 370 -18.13 14.80 6.35
N HIS A 371 -19.27 15.15 6.96
CA HIS A 371 -20.38 14.22 7.10
C HIS A 371 -20.85 13.69 5.73
N GLY A 372 -20.96 12.37 5.60
CA GLY A 372 -21.24 11.71 4.32
C GLY A 372 -20.02 11.41 3.45
N ALA A 373 -18.83 11.90 3.80
CA ALA A 373 -17.54 11.48 3.25
C ALA A 373 -16.78 10.61 4.27
N SER A 374 -16.39 9.38 3.90
CA SER A 374 -15.65 8.46 4.79
C SER A 374 -14.61 7.66 4.01
N GLY A 375 -13.52 7.27 4.67
CA GLY A 375 -12.54 6.32 4.13
C GLY A 375 -13.18 4.99 3.71
N GLY A 376 -14.34 4.62 4.27
CA GLY A 376 -15.15 3.49 3.80
C GLY A 376 -15.58 3.61 2.33
N GLN A 377 -15.61 4.83 1.78
CA GLN A 377 -15.94 5.12 0.39
C GLN A 377 -14.75 5.05 -0.58
N SER A 378 -13.51 4.87 -0.11
CA SER A 378 -12.35 4.57 -0.97
C SER A 378 -12.59 3.28 -1.76
N VAL A 379 -12.83 3.43 -3.06
CA VAL A 379 -13.13 2.30 -3.95
C VAL A 379 -11.90 1.39 -4.07
N ARG A 380 -10.72 1.97 -4.26
CA ARG A 380 -9.48 1.22 -4.42
C ARG A 380 -9.09 0.44 -3.17
N MET A 381 -9.18 1.05 -1.99
CA MET A 381 -8.95 0.36 -0.71
C MET A 381 -9.88 -0.85 -0.56
N ARG A 382 -11.18 -0.70 -0.88
CA ARG A 382 -12.14 -1.82 -0.84
C ARG A 382 -11.79 -2.91 -1.85
N GLN A 383 -11.37 -2.54 -3.06
CA GLN A 383 -10.98 -3.50 -4.10
C GLN A 383 -9.73 -4.27 -3.71
N LEU A 384 -8.68 -3.59 -3.25
CA LEU A 384 -7.45 -4.21 -2.76
C LEU A 384 -7.72 -5.19 -1.61
N ARG A 385 -8.56 -4.78 -0.64
CA ARG A 385 -8.98 -5.66 0.46
C ARG A 385 -9.61 -6.96 -0.08
N ARG A 386 -10.54 -6.84 -1.03
CA ARG A 386 -11.24 -8.00 -1.62
C ARG A 386 -10.28 -8.88 -2.42
N ARG A 387 -9.35 -8.28 -3.17
CA ARG A 387 -8.40 -8.98 -4.03
C ARG A 387 -7.49 -9.93 -3.26
N ILE A 388 -7.11 -9.60 -2.02
CA ILE A 388 -6.24 -10.44 -1.17
C ILE A 388 -6.79 -11.85 -0.98
N PHE A 389 -8.11 -12.00 -0.85
CA PHE A 389 -8.76 -13.30 -0.69
C PHE A 389 -8.81 -14.14 -1.99
N HIS A 390 -8.39 -13.54 -3.10
CA HIS A 390 -8.41 -14.13 -4.44
C HIS A 390 -7.02 -14.20 -5.07
N LEU A 391 -5.95 -13.84 -4.35
CA LEU A 391 -4.57 -14.01 -4.83
C LEU A 391 -4.20 -15.48 -5.05
N LEU A 392 -4.90 -16.39 -4.34
CA LEU A 392 -5.02 -17.79 -4.69
C LEU A 392 -6.50 -18.12 -4.94
N PRO A 393 -6.82 -18.97 -5.92
CA PRO A 393 -5.91 -19.86 -6.65
C PRO A 393 -4.95 -19.16 -7.60
N LEU A 394 -3.80 -19.79 -7.81
CA LEU A 394 -2.92 -19.45 -8.92
C LEU A 394 -3.28 -20.38 -10.09
N ILE A 395 -3.85 -19.81 -11.15
CA ILE A 395 -4.26 -20.55 -12.36
C ILE A 395 -3.68 -19.85 -13.58
N PRO A 396 -2.60 -20.37 -14.19
CA PRO A 396 -2.11 -19.83 -15.45
C PRO A 396 -3.18 -19.95 -16.54
N ALA A 397 -3.20 -19.00 -17.48
CA ALA A 397 -4.17 -19.01 -18.59
C ALA A 397 -4.06 -20.30 -19.42
N ALA A 398 -2.84 -20.79 -19.66
CA ALA A 398 -2.59 -22.04 -20.36
C ALA A 398 -3.07 -23.29 -19.60
N PHE A 399 -3.28 -23.20 -18.29
CA PHE A 399 -3.69 -24.32 -17.44
C PHE A 399 -5.19 -24.32 -17.10
N GLN A 400 -5.89 -23.20 -17.34
CA GLN A 400 -7.28 -22.99 -16.91
C GLN A 400 -8.25 -24.09 -17.36
N ALA A 401 -8.11 -24.59 -18.59
CA ALA A 401 -8.97 -25.63 -19.16
C ALA A 401 -8.83 -27.00 -18.48
N TYR A 402 -7.76 -27.21 -17.69
CA TYR A 402 -7.46 -28.47 -17.01
C TYR A 402 -7.85 -28.44 -15.53
N VAL A 403 -8.32 -27.30 -15.01
CA VAL A 403 -8.71 -27.17 -13.60
C VAL A 403 -10.14 -27.67 -13.41
N THR A 404 -10.29 -28.70 -12.59
CA THR A 404 -11.60 -29.18 -12.13
C THR A 404 -12.11 -28.37 -10.94
N PRO A 405 -13.43 -28.35 -10.66
CA PRO A 405 -13.97 -27.62 -9.50
C PRO A 405 -13.57 -28.20 -8.14
N VAL A 406 -13.21 -29.49 -8.11
CA VAL A 406 -12.84 -30.24 -6.91
C VAL A 406 -11.40 -30.73 -7.09
N TYR A 407 -10.61 -30.61 -6.03
CA TYR A 407 -9.24 -31.12 -6.00
C TYR A 407 -9.26 -32.65 -6.10
N PRO A 408 -8.65 -33.24 -7.14
CA PRO A 408 -8.76 -34.67 -7.37
C PRO A 408 -7.90 -35.46 -6.38
N VAL A 409 -8.34 -36.68 -6.04
CA VAL A 409 -7.51 -37.64 -5.30
C VAL A 409 -6.58 -38.31 -6.30
N THR A 410 -5.35 -37.85 -6.39
CA THR A 410 -4.31 -38.36 -7.31
C THR A 410 -3.01 -38.61 -6.58
N ALA A 411 -2.18 -39.50 -7.10
CA ALA A 411 -0.80 -39.62 -6.63
C ALA A 411 -0.09 -38.27 -6.85
N PHE A 412 0.23 -37.58 -5.76
CA PHE A 412 0.88 -36.28 -5.79
C PHE A 412 2.40 -36.42 -5.70
N ASN A 413 3.10 -35.78 -6.63
CA ASN A 413 4.55 -35.70 -6.62
C ASN A 413 5.02 -34.22 -6.51
N PRO A 414 5.65 -33.80 -5.39
CA PRO A 414 6.13 -32.43 -5.23
C PRO A 414 7.28 -32.05 -6.18
N THR A 415 7.85 -33.00 -6.94
CA THR A 415 8.82 -32.71 -8.01
C THR A 415 8.15 -32.40 -9.35
N GLU A 416 6.86 -32.70 -9.52
CA GLU A 416 6.15 -32.50 -10.79
C GLU A 416 5.44 -31.15 -10.82
N TRP A 417 5.71 -30.38 -11.87
CA TRP A 417 5.15 -29.04 -12.01
C TRP A 417 3.63 -29.03 -12.20
N THR A 418 3.10 -30.01 -12.93
CA THR A 418 1.65 -30.16 -13.16
C THR A 418 0.90 -30.44 -11.87
N ASP A 419 1.48 -31.24 -10.97
CA ASP A 419 0.88 -31.55 -9.67
C ASP A 419 0.86 -30.31 -8.77
N LEU A 420 1.93 -29.51 -8.80
CA LEU A 420 1.98 -28.22 -8.10
C LEU A 420 0.99 -27.20 -8.67
N LEU A 421 0.81 -27.15 -9.99
CA LEU A 421 -0.22 -26.32 -10.63
C LEU A 421 -1.62 -26.74 -10.20
N HIS A 422 -1.93 -28.04 -10.20
CA HIS A 422 -3.19 -28.55 -9.68
C HIS A 422 -3.39 -28.19 -8.21
N LEU A 423 -2.36 -28.34 -7.36
CA LEU A 423 -2.41 -27.96 -5.95
C LEU A 423 -2.72 -26.47 -5.77
N LEU A 424 -1.96 -25.59 -6.40
CA LEU A 424 -2.12 -24.14 -6.31
C LEU A 424 -3.46 -23.65 -6.87
N ALA A 425 -3.97 -24.32 -7.90
CA ALA A 425 -5.28 -24.05 -8.47
C ALA A 425 -6.43 -24.36 -7.49
N HIS A 426 -6.17 -25.01 -6.35
CA HIS A 426 -7.17 -25.39 -5.34
C HIS A 426 -6.99 -24.75 -3.97
N VAL A 427 -5.88 -24.05 -3.72
CA VAL A 427 -5.73 -23.26 -2.48
C VAL A 427 -6.72 -22.09 -2.49
N ARG A 428 -7.54 -21.96 -1.44
CA ARG A 428 -8.56 -20.91 -1.30
C ARG A 428 -8.52 -20.27 0.08
N CYS A 429 -9.02 -19.03 0.13
CA CYS A 429 -9.36 -18.39 1.38
C CYS A 429 -10.76 -18.85 1.84
N SER A 430 -10.92 -19.12 3.13
CA SER A 430 -12.17 -19.59 3.75
C SER A 430 -12.33 -18.97 5.13
N ASP A 431 -13.57 -18.87 5.63
CA ASP A 431 -13.90 -18.50 7.02
C ASP A 431 -13.98 -19.72 7.96
N ALA A 432 -13.86 -20.94 7.41
CA ALA A 432 -13.85 -22.20 8.13
C ALA A 432 -12.58 -23.01 7.83
N PRO A 433 -12.18 -23.91 8.75
CA PRO A 433 -11.10 -24.88 8.54
C PRO A 433 -11.24 -25.62 7.19
N GLU A 434 -10.11 -25.90 6.54
CA GLU A 434 -10.11 -26.71 5.32
C GLU A 434 -10.58 -28.14 5.65
N THR A 435 -11.41 -28.70 4.77
CA THR A 435 -12.07 -30.00 4.94
C THR A 435 -11.52 -31.05 3.95
N ASN A 436 -10.77 -30.61 2.95
CA ASN A 436 -10.09 -31.51 2.03
C ASN A 436 -8.74 -31.95 2.62
N ASP A 437 -8.75 -33.09 3.31
CA ASP A 437 -7.55 -33.66 3.94
C ASP A 437 -6.42 -33.92 2.93
N GLU A 438 -6.76 -34.31 1.70
CA GLU A 438 -5.77 -34.57 0.64
C GLU A 438 -5.06 -33.29 0.20
N LEU A 439 -5.79 -32.17 0.08
CA LEU A 439 -5.21 -30.85 -0.22
C LEU A 439 -4.23 -30.43 0.88
N VAL A 440 -4.62 -30.60 2.15
CA VAL A 440 -3.79 -30.27 3.31
C VAL A 440 -2.54 -31.15 3.37
N HIS A 441 -2.69 -32.45 3.11
CA HIS A 441 -1.57 -33.39 3.04
C HIS A 441 -0.58 -33.03 1.92
N ASN A 442 -1.06 -32.68 0.73
CA ASN A 442 -0.18 -32.35 -0.39
C ASN A 442 0.50 -30.98 -0.20
N LEU A 443 -0.17 -30.01 0.44
CA LEU A 443 0.46 -28.78 0.92
C LEU A 443 1.59 -29.09 1.92
N GLN A 444 1.36 -30.01 2.87
CA GLN A 444 2.37 -30.47 3.83
C GLN A 444 3.60 -31.04 3.11
N GLN A 445 3.40 -31.84 2.05
CA GLN A 445 4.51 -32.37 1.24
C GLN A 445 5.31 -31.25 0.57
N VAL A 446 4.67 -30.19 0.07
CA VAL A 446 5.41 -29.03 -0.49
C VAL A 446 6.23 -28.31 0.60
N TYR A 447 5.69 -28.13 1.81
CA TYR A 447 6.46 -27.54 2.92
C TYR A 447 7.65 -28.43 3.34
N ALA A 448 7.47 -29.75 3.32
CA ALA A 448 8.52 -30.70 3.68
C ALA A 448 9.67 -30.71 2.64
N ASN A 449 9.37 -30.52 1.36
CA ASN A 449 10.32 -30.59 0.25
C ASN A 449 10.69 -29.21 -0.32
N HIS A 450 10.93 -28.25 0.58
CA HIS A 450 11.17 -26.84 0.24
C HIS A 450 12.51 -26.58 -0.49
N ASP A 451 13.38 -27.57 -0.58
CA ASP A 451 14.69 -27.52 -1.25
C ASP A 451 14.66 -27.91 -2.73
N LEU A 452 13.55 -28.48 -3.23
CA LEU A 452 13.41 -28.91 -4.62
C LEU A 452 13.19 -27.74 -5.59
N ALA A 453 13.68 -27.81 -6.83
CA ALA A 453 13.54 -26.69 -7.79
C ALA A 453 12.08 -26.20 -8.03
N PRO A 454 11.07 -27.09 -8.15
CA PRO A 454 9.67 -26.71 -8.27
C PRO A 454 9.06 -26.11 -6.98
N SER A 455 9.73 -26.23 -5.83
CA SER A 455 9.29 -25.66 -4.54
C SER A 455 9.27 -24.12 -4.54
N SER A 456 9.75 -23.46 -5.60
CA SER A 456 9.66 -22.00 -5.79
C SER A 456 8.24 -21.45 -5.60
N VAL A 457 7.21 -22.29 -5.80
CA VAL A 457 5.80 -22.01 -5.48
C VAL A 457 5.57 -21.66 -4.00
N MET A 458 6.37 -22.22 -3.10
CA MET A 458 6.34 -21.93 -1.67
C MET A 458 6.58 -20.44 -1.41
N GLY A 459 7.47 -19.83 -2.19
CA GLY A 459 7.74 -18.40 -2.12
C GLY A 459 6.50 -17.55 -2.40
N VAL A 460 5.63 -18.00 -3.31
CA VAL A 460 4.36 -17.33 -3.63
C VAL A 460 3.35 -17.51 -2.50
N ILE A 461 3.16 -18.74 -2.00
CA ILE A 461 2.24 -19.02 -0.88
C ILE A 461 2.61 -18.20 0.35
N GLN A 462 3.90 -18.17 0.71
CA GLN A 462 4.39 -17.37 1.82
C GLN A 462 4.15 -15.87 1.60
N ALA A 463 4.41 -15.37 0.38
CA ALA A 463 4.18 -13.97 0.07
C ALA A 463 2.70 -13.55 0.20
N VAL A 464 1.77 -14.42 -0.22
CA VAL A 464 0.33 -14.21 -0.04
C VAL A 464 -0.04 -14.15 1.46
N GLN A 465 0.45 -15.08 2.27
CA GLN A 465 0.20 -15.08 3.72
C GLN A 465 0.81 -13.85 4.42
N THR A 466 2.00 -13.41 3.99
CA THR A 466 2.61 -12.17 4.50
C THR A 466 1.75 -10.96 4.17
N LEU A 467 1.28 -10.84 2.93
CA LEU A 467 0.40 -9.75 2.49
C LEU A 467 -0.94 -9.75 3.26
N GLU A 468 -1.57 -10.92 3.40
CA GLU A 468 -2.80 -11.09 4.19
C GLU A 468 -2.62 -10.58 5.63
N ASN A 469 -1.49 -10.90 6.26
CA ASN A 469 -1.19 -10.46 7.61
C ASN A 469 -0.88 -8.96 7.70
N ALA A 470 -0.18 -8.38 6.73
CA ALA A 470 0.09 -6.94 6.66
C ALA A 470 -1.21 -6.12 6.61
N VAL A 471 -2.22 -6.60 5.89
CA VAL A 471 -3.53 -5.94 5.78
C VAL A 471 -4.28 -5.94 7.12
N ARG A 472 -4.21 -7.03 7.88
CA ARG A 472 -4.78 -7.07 9.23
C ARG A 472 -4.08 -6.08 10.16
N ARG A 473 -2.75 -6.00 10.09
CA ARG A 473 -1.96 -5.01 10.85
C ARG A 473 -2.37 -3.60 10.48
N PHE A 474 -2.60 -3.31 9.20
CA PHE A 474 -3.10 -2.02 8.74
C PHE A 474 -4.41 -1.64 9.41
N TYR A 475 -5.43 -2.50 9.31
CA TYR A 475 -6.73 -2.17 9.88
C TYR A 475 -6.73 -2.09 11.40
N PHE A 476 -5.85 -2.84 12.08
CA PHE A 476 -5.61 -2.69 13.50
C PHE A 476 -4.98 -1.32 13.82
N GLY A 477 -3.91 -0.94 13.11
CA GLY A 477 -3.24 0.35 13.28
C GLY A 477 -4.15 1.55 12.97
N HIS A 478 -4.95 1.46 11.92
CA HIS A 478 -5.96 2.47 11.56
C HIS A 478 -7.01 2.63 12.66
N GLN A 479 -7.51 1.53 13.24
CA GLN A 479 -8.42 1.62 14.38
C GLN A 479 -7.74 2.28 15.58
N TYR A 480 -6.51 1.88 15.91
CA TYR A 480 -5.78 2.44 17.03
C TYR A 480 -5.58 3.95 16.89
N MET A 481 -5.14 4.42 15.71
CA MET A 481 -5.05 5.84 15.40
C MET A 481 -6.40 6.54 15.56
N ALA A 482 -7.48 5.98 15.00
CA ALA A 482 -8.82 6.57 15.12
C ALA A 482 -9.28 6.68 16.58
N ILE A 483 -8.93 5.70 17.45
CA ILE A 483 -9.19 5.78 18.89
C ILE A 483 -8.41 6.92 19.54
N MET A 484 -7.15 7.13 19.16
CA MET A 484 -6.34 8.22 19.72
C MET A 484 -6.86 9.61 19.32
N VAL A 485 -7.33 9.77 18.09
CA VAL A 485 -7.82 11.05 17.57
C VAL A 485 -9.26 11.34 18.00
N LEU A 486 -10.15 10.37 17.87
CA LEU A 486 -11.59 10.56 18.09
C LEU A 486 -12.07 10.03 19.44
N GLY A 487 -11.35 9.14 20.10
CA GLY A 487 -11.87 8.33 21.19
C GLY A 487 -12.74 7.17 20.70
N GLY A 488 -12.65 6.01 21.38
CA GLY A 488 -13.29 4.76 20.91
C GLY A 488 -14.82 4.74 20.95
N GLY A 489 -15.45 5.64 21.74
CA GLY A 489 -16.90 5.76 21.86
C GLY A 489 -17.55 6.67 20.81
N ASN A 490 -16.75 7.45 20.08
CA ASN A 490 -17.27 8.39 19.09
C ASN A 490 -17.61 7.71 17.77
N THR A 491 -18.49 8.35 17.00
CA THR A 491 -18.85 7.96 15.64
C THR A 491 -17.98 8.68 14.62
N GLY A 492 -17.62 7.98 13.55
CA GLY A 492 -17.02 8.55 12.35
C GLY A 492 -18.03 9.39 11.55
N SER A 493 -17.56 9.99 10.46
CA SER A 493 -18.37 10.80 9.54
C SER A 493 -19.44 10.00 8.77
N ASP A 494 -19.31 8.67 8.74
CA ASP A 494 -20.31 7.71 8.22
C ASP A 494 -21.32 7.23 9.27
N GLY A 495 -21.23 7.74 10.50
CA GLY A 495 -22.11 7.36 11.60
C GLY A 495 -21.77 6.02 12.28
N LEU A 496 -20.69 5.34 11.88
CA LEU A 496 -20.25 4.11 12.52
C LEU A 496 -19.35 4.42 13.73
N THR A 497 -19.47 3.64 14.81
CA THR A 497 -18.57 3.84 15.96
C THR A 497 -17.15 3.41 15.61
N VAL A 498 -16.14 4.09 16.16
CA VAL A 498 -14.72 3.72 15.97
C VAL A 498 -14.46 2.26 16.37
N LYS A 499 -15.20 1.74 17.36
CA LYS A 499 -15.15 0.32 17.75
C LYS A 499 -15.57 -0.63 16.61
N MET A 500 -16.42 -0.23 15.68
CA MET A 500 -16.82 -1.08 14.55
C MET A 500 -15.68 -1.40 13.59
N LEU A 501 -14.62 -0.58 13.55
CA LEU A 501 -13.40 -0.86 12.78
C LEU A 501 -12.72 -2.17 13.23
N GLU A 502 -12.99 -2.63 14.46
CA GLU A 502 -12.50 -3.91 14.99
C GLU A 502 -12.88 -5.10 14.12
N ARG A 503 -14.06 -5.04 13.48
CA ARG A 503 -14.56 -6.09 12.60
C ARG A 503 -13.67 -6.31 11.38
N THR A 504 -12.92 -5.29 10.98
CA THR A 504 -12.13 -5.32 9.73
C THR A 504 -10.85 -6.13 9.87
N TRP A 505 -10.16 -6.07 11.01
CA TRP A 505 -8.94 -6.86 11.25
C TRP A 505 -9.22 -8.19 11.95
N LYS A 506 -10.38 -8.34 12.62
CA LYS A 506 -10.87 -9.63 13.15
C LYS A 506 -11.52 -10.53 12.10
N ASP A 507 -11.42 -10.18 10.83
CA ASP A 507 -11.96 -10.97 9.73
C ASP A 507 -11.44 -12.43 9.80
N PRO A 508 -12.33 -13.43 9.93
CA PRO A 508 -11.93 -14.82 10.08
C PRO A 508 -11.43 -15.44 8.78
N ARG A 509 -11.61 -14.79 7.62
CA ARG A 509 -11.22 -15.35 6.32
C ARG A 509 -9.71 -15.46 6.19
N ARG A 510 -9.18 -16.68 6.05
CA ARG A 510 -7.75 -16.99 5.89
C ARG A 510 -7.51 -18.14 4.92
N TYR A 511 -6.26 -18.31 4.49
CA TYR A 511 -5.83 -19.51 3.77
C TYR A 511 -5.63 -20.70 4.73
N PHE A 512 -6.73 -21.22 5.30
CA PHE A 512 -6.71 -22.25 6.36
C PHE A 512 -5.98 -23.53 5.97
N GLY A 513 -6.10 -24.00 4.71
CA GLY A 513 -5.37 -25.19 4.26
C GLY A 513 -3.85 -25.06 4.42
N CYS A 514 -3.31 -23.86 4.19
CA CYS A 514 -1.89 -23.57 4.39
C CYS A 514 -1.51 -23.52 5.88
N GLU A 515 -2.39 -23.07 6.76
CA GLU A 515 -2.14 -23.05 8.21
C GLU A 515 -2.15 -24.46 8.80
N GLN A 516 -3.19 -25.24 8.48
CA GLN A 516 -3.32 -26.63 8.92
C GLN A 516 -2.16 -27.51 8.44
N ALA A 517 -1.73 -27.37 7.18
CA ALA A 517 -0.60 -28.12 6.64
C ALA A 517 0.70 -27.86 7.43
N LYS A 518 0.92 -26.63 7.90
CA LYS A 518 2.07 -26.29 8.77
C LYS A 518 1.93 -26.90 10.16
N THR A 519 0.73 -26.87 10.74
CA THR A 519 0.47 -27.53 12.04
C THR A 519 0.76 -29.03 11.95
N GLN A 520 0.20 -29.72 10.95
CA GLN A 520 0.42 -31.15 10.74
C GLN A 520 1.89 -31.47 10.45
N LEU A 521 2.59 -30.64 9.66
CA LEU A 521 4.03 -30.79 9.46
C LEU A 521 4.81 -30.69 10.77
N SER A 522 4.47 -29.71 11.60
CA SER A 522 5.12 -29.50 12.90
C SER A 522 5.00 -30.74 13.78
N ASP A 523 3.80 -31.34 13.87
CA ASP A 523 3.55 -32.53 14.67
C ASP A 523 4.39 -33.74 14.20
N VAL A 524 4.47 -33.93 12.87
CA VAL A 524 5.30 -35.00 12.27
C VAL A 524 6.79 -34.76 12.54
N MET A 525 7.27 -33.53 12.35
CA MET A 525 8.67 -33.19 12.60
C MET A 525 9.05 -33.33 14.08
N ASP A 526 8.17 -32.94 15.00
CA ASP A 526 8.35 -33.13 16.43
C ASP A 526 8.47 -34.62 16.80
N ALA A 527 7.57 -35.46 16.26
CA ALA A 527 7.62 -36.90 16.47
C ALA A 527 8.93 -37.51 15.95
N LEU A 528 9.38 -37.13 14.75
CA LEU A 528 10.64 -37.60 14.16
C LEU A 528 11.86 -37.17 14.97
N HIS A 529 11.90 -35.92 15.46
CA HIS A 529 12.98 -35.44 16.30
C HIS A 529 13.03 -36.19 17.64
N LEU A 530 11.89 -36.42 18.29
CA LEU A 530 11.81 -37.13 19.56
C LEU A 530 12.12 -38.63 19.43
N GLN A 531 11.85 -39.23 18.27
CA GLN A 531 12.28 -40.60 17.97
C GLN A 531 13.81 -40.70 17.86
N ARG A 532 14.47 -39.71 17.26
CA ARG A 532 15.94 -39.67 17.11
C ARG A 532 16.65 -39.34 18.43
N ASP A 533 16.11 -38.38 19.18
CA ASP A 533 16.62 -38.00 20.50
C ASP A 533 15.46 -37.60 21.42
N ARG A 534 15.13 -38.51 22.36
CA ARG A 534 14.04 -38.31 23.33
C ARG A 534 14.23 -37.08 24.23
N LEU A 535 15.45 -36.58 24.35
CA LEU A 535 15.81 -35.40 25.14
C LEU A 535 16.06 -34.16 24.27
N ALA A 536 15.75 -34.20 22.97
CA ALA A 536 15.98 -33.08 22.05
C ALA A 536 15.22 -31.81 22.45
N LYS A 537 14.03 -31.95 23.03
CA LYS A 537 13.17 -30.82 23.37
C LYS A 537 13.82 -29.92 24.42
N GLY A 538 14.14 -28.69 24.04
CA GLY A 538 14.78 -27.71 24.92
C GLY A 538 16.27 -27.95 25.17
N LYS A 539 16.90 -28.92 24.51
CA LYS A 539 18.31 -29.29 24.70
C LYS A 539 19.28 -28.13 24.48
N LEU A 540 19.07 -27.34 23.42
CA LEU A 540 19.86 -26.13 23.16
C LEU A 540 19.71 -25.12 24.29
N MET A 541 18.49 -24.89 24.77
CA MET A 541 18.23 -23.94 25.85
C MET A 541 18.91 -24.39 27.15
N GLN A 542 18.85 -25.69 27.47
CA GLN A 542 19.55 -26.26 28.62
C GLN A 542 21.08 -26.10 28.51
N SER A 543 21.64 -26.31 27.31
CA SER A 543 23.07 -26.06 27.04
C SER A 543 23.46 -24.61 27.28
N LEU A 544 22.72 -23.67 26.68
CA LEU A 544 22.95 -22.23 26.83
C LEU A 544 22.79 -21.76 28.29
N MET A 545 21.81 -22.31 29.03
CA MET A 545 21.64 -22.05 30.46
C MET A 545 22.82 -22.60 31.28
N GLY A 546 23.31 -23.78 30.93
CA GLY A 546 24.51 -24.38 31.53
C GLY A 546 25.76 -23.52 31.32
N GLU A 547 26.00 -23.09 30.07
CA GLU A 547 27.10 -22.20 29.70
C GLU A 547 27.00 -20.83 30.40
N ALA A 548 25.79 -20.25 30.49
CA ALA A 548 25.56 -19.01 31.21
C ALA A 548 25.85 -19.15 32.71
N LYS A 549 25.46 -20.29 33.32
CA LYS A 549 25.77 -20.60 34.72
C LYS A 549 27.27 -20.78 34.95
N ALA A 550 27.96 -21.47 34.03
CA ALA A 550 29.41 -21.67 34.08
C ALA A 550 30.17 -20.34 34.00
N ARG A 551 29.79 -19.44 33.08
CA ARG A 551 30.35 -18.08 32.95
C ARG A 551 30.14 -17.23 34.20
N ARG A 552 28.95 -17.30 34.81
CA ARG A 552 28.67 -16.60 36.08
C ARG A 552 29.51 -17.15 37.24
N ALA A 553 29.75 -18.46 37.29
CA ALA A 553 30.58 -19.08 38.31
C ALA A 553 32.05 -18.67 38.18
N THR A 554 32.59 -18.63 36.95
CA THR A 554 33.97 -18.15 36.69
C THR A 554 34.12 -16.68 37.05
N ALA A 555 33.14 -15.82 36.70
CA ALA A 555 33.16 -14.41 37.08
C ALA A 555 33.13 -14.19 38.61
N LYS A 556 32.38 -15.01 39.36
CA LYS A 556 32.37 -14.95 40.83
C LYS A 556 33.66 -15.45 41.48
N GLY A 557 34.30 -16.47 40.89
CA GLY A 557 35.60 -16.98 41.34
C GLY A 557 36.72 -15.96 41.19
N LEU A 558 36.69 -15.14 40.12
CA LEU A 558 37.67 -14.07 39.89
C LEU A 558 37.53 -12.88 40.86
N THR A 559 36.34 -12.67 41.45
CA THR A 559 36.13 -11.62 42.47
C THR A 559 36.46 -12.06 43.90
N GLN A 560 36.83 -13.32 44.13
CA GLN A 560 37.18 -13.86 45.45
C GLN A 560 38.69 -14.16 45.59
N CYS A 561 39.51 -13.81 44.59
CA CYS A 561 40.97 -13.82 44.68
C CYS A 561 41.52 -12.43 44.99
#